data_AF-A0A161YXV3-F1
#
_entry.id   AF-A0A161YXV3-F1
#
_cell.length_a   1.000
_cell.length_b   1.000
_cell.length_c   1.000
_cell.angle_alpha   90.00
_cell.angle_beta   90.00
_cell.angle_gamma   90.00
#
_symmetry.space_group_name_H-M   'P 1'
#
loop_
_entity.id
_entity.type
_entity.pdbx_description
1 polymer ?
#
loop_
_entity_poly.entity_id
_entity_poly.type
_entity_poly.pdbx_seq_one_letter_code
_entity_poly.pdbx_strand_id
1 'polypeptide(L)'
;MRAHHAPRFLLALTPLLLTPLAHAIDCDNATDQSTMNQCAAQQNKAVDKELNALYQQITTRLKDDPDAKKLLVGAQRSWIAFRDAECKFSASGVAGGSVYPLIYSNCTTELTKARVEAFKTYLKCQEGDLSCPVPEA
;
A
#
# COMPACT_ATOMS: atom_id res chain seq x y z
N MET A 1 -67.70 -7.71 26.21
CA MET A 1 -66.39 -7.94 25.54
C MET A 1 -65.30 -7.31 26.41
N ARG A 2 -64.40 -8.09 27.02
CA ARG A 2 -63.26 -7.60 27.83
C ARG A 2 -61.99 -7.68 26.99
N ALA A 3 -61.28 -6.57 26.85
CA ALA A 3 -59.99 -6.53 26.17
C ALA A 3 -58.85 -6.74 27.18
N HIS A 4 -58.11 -7.84 27.03
CA HIS A 4 -56.89 -8.10 27.79
C HIS A 4 -55.71 -7.35 27.14
N HIS A 5 -55.02 -6.50 27.90
CA HIS A 5 -53.74 -5.90 27.50
C HIS A 5 -52.60 -6.76 28.06
N ALA A 6 -51.78 -7.34 27.18
CA ALA A 6 -50.56 -8.04 27.55
C ALA A 6 -49.36 -7.06 27.60
N PRO A 7 -48.47 -7.15 28.60
CA PRO A 7 -47.32 -6.25 28.71
C PRO A 7 -46.21 -6.71 27.76
N ARG A 8 -45.70 -5.77 26.95
CA ARG A 8 -44.54 -5.98 26.07
C ARG A 8 -43.26 -5.92 26.90
N PHE A 9 -42.63 -7.07 27.15
CA PHE A 9 -41.25 -7.12 27.67
C PHE A 9 -40.27 -6.85 26.53
N LEU A 10 -39.48 -5.78 26.65
CA LEU A 10 -38.37 -5.46 25.75
C LEU A 10 -37.11 -6.19 26.24
N LEU A 11 -36.70 -7.25 25.53
CA LEU A 11 -35.41 -7.91 25.69
C LEU A 11 -34.31 -7.05 25.03
N ALA A 12 -33.43 -6.46 25.84
CA ALA A 12 -32.26 -5.75 25.35
C ALA A 12 -31.17 -6.77 24.94
N LEU A 13 -30.93 -6.93 23.63
CA LEU A 13 -29.78 -7.67 23.11
C LEU A 13 -28.52 -6.80 23.21
N THR A 14 -27.60 -7.14 24.10
CA THR A 14 -26.24 -6.57 24.12
C THR A 14 -25.38 -7.26 23.05
N PRO A 15 -24.81 -6.53 22.08
CA PRO A 15 -23.92 -7.12 21.09
C PRO A 15 -22.57 -7.47 21.71
N LEU A 16 -22.21 -8.76 21.68
CA LEU A 16 -20.91 -9.25 22.11
C LEU A 16 -19.86 -8.85 21.06
N LEU A 17 -19.02 -7.87 21.39
CA LEU A 17 -17.90 -7.45 20.55
C LEU A 17 -16.80 -8.53 20.61
N LEU A 18 -16.74 -9.43 19.63
CA LEU A 18 -15.55 -10.26 19.41
C LEU A 18 -14.45 -9.37 18.82
N THR A 19 -13.48 -8.97 19.64
CA THR A 19 -12.23 -8.38 19.16
C THR A 19 -11.32 -9.50 18.64
N PRO A 20 -10.91 -9.49 17.36
CA PRO A 20 -9.98 -10.48 16.87
C PRO A 20 -8.59 -10.23 17.49
N LEU A 21 -8.02 -11.26 18.13
CA LEU A 21 -6.62 -11.25 18.56
C LEU A 21 -5.72 -11.33 17.32
N ALA A 22 -5.21 -10.18 16.88
CA ALA A 22 -4.18 -10.13 15.85
C ALA A 22 -2.88 -10.72 16.42
N HIS A 23 -2.50 -11.91 15.97
CA HIS A 23 -1.20 -12.50 16.27
C HIS A 23 -0.16 -11.89 15.34
N ALA A 24 0.96 -11.41 15.90
CA ALA A 24 2.09 -10.96 15.10
C ALA A 24 2.70 -12.17 14.38
N ILE A 25 2.93 -12.04 13.06
CA ILE A 25 3.56 -13.09 12.26
C ILE A 25 5.07 -13.01 12.52
N ASP A 26 5.68 -14.14 12.88
CA ASP A 26 7.13 -14.25 12.98
C ASP A 26 7.72 -14.44 11.58
N CYS A 27 8.22 -13.34 11.02
CA CYS A 27 8.85 -13.33 9.71
C CYS A 27 10.33 -13.74 9.71
N ASP A 28 10.96 -13.77 10.89
CA ASP A 28 12.37 -14.13 11.01
C ASP A 28 12.55 -15.65 10.99
N ASN A 29 11.55 -16.40 11.45
CA ASN A 29 11.57 -17.86 11.51
C ASN A 29 10.51 -18.55 10.63
N ALA A 30 10.05 -17.89 9.56
CA ALA A 30 9.04 -18.44 8.67
C ALA A 30 9.55 -19.73 7.97
N THR A 31 8.90 -20.87 8.23
CA THR A 31 9.31 -22.18 7.68
C THR A 31 8.32 -22.75 6.66
N ASP A 32 7.09 -22.22 6.58
CA ASP A 32 6.09 -22.60 5.60
C ASP A 32 5.81 -21.48 4.58
N GLN A 33 5.34 -21.88 3.40
CA GLN A 33 5.13 -20.94 2.29
C GLN A 33 4.03 -19.91 2.56
N SER A 34 3.01 -20.25 3.37
CA SER A 34 1.94 -19.31 3.70
C SER A 34 2.49 -18.16 4.54
N THR A 35 3.28 -18.48 5.57
CA THR A 35 3.94 -17.48 6.43
C THR A 35 4.92 -16.63 5.62
N MET A 36 5.76 -17.25 4.77
CA MET A 36 6.67 -16.50 3.89
C MET A 36 5.92 -15.53 2.95
N ASN A 37 4.81 -15.97 2.35
CA ASN A 37 3.98 -15.12 1.49
C ASN A 37 3.39 -13.93 2.27
N GLN A 38 2.91 -14.16 3.50
CA GLN A 38 2.36 -13.11 4.35
C GLN A 38 3.42 -12.08 4.74
N CYS A 39 4.62 -12.53 5.08
CA CYS A 39 5.75 -11.66 5.41
C CYS A 39 6.17 -10.77 4.25
N ALA A 40 6.28 -11.34 3.04
CA ALA A 40 6.61 -10.57 1.85
C ALA A 40 5.54 -9.51 1.54
N ALA A 41 4.26 -9.86 1.72
CA ALA A 41 3.16 -8.90 1.56
C ALA A 41 3.21 -7.78 2.62
N GLN A 42 3.58 -8.08 3.86
CA GLN A 42 3.75 -7.06 4.92
C GLN A 42 4.91 -6.11 4.60
N GLN A 43 6.04 -6.64 4.16
CA GLN A 43 7.19 -5.84 3.75
C GLN A 43 6.84 -4.92 2.57
N ASN A 44 6.16 -5.46 1.56
CA ASN A 44 5.68 -4.68 0.44
C ASN A 44 4.78 -3.51 0.90
N LYS A 45 3.81 -3.80 1.77
CA LYS A 45 2.89 -2.81 2.32
C LYS A 45 3.61 -1.70 3.08
N ALA A 46 4.68 -2.02 3.79
CA ALA A 46 5.48 -1.03 4.51
C ALA A 46 6.15 -0.04 3.54
N VAL A 47 6.76 -0.52 2.46
CA VAL A 47 7.40 0.34 1.44
C VAL A 47 6.35 1.11 0.63
N ASP A 48 5.22 0.49 0.30
CA ASP A 48 4.11 1.18 -0.39
C ASP A 48 3.55 2.33 0.46
N LYS A 49 3.47 2.16 1.78
CA LYS A 49 3.09 3.24 2.70
C LYS A 49 4.06 4.43 2.62
N GLU A 50 5.37 4.17 2.57
CA GLU A 50 6.38 5.23 2.41
C GLU A 50 6.24 5.94 1.06
N LEU A 51 6.08 5.18 -0.03
CA LEU A 51 5.86 5.72 -1.36
C LEU A 51 4.64 6.66 -1.40
N ASN A 52 3.52 6.25 -0.79
CA ASN A 52 2.31 7.05 -0.74
C ASN A 52 2.48 8.32 0.10
N ALA A 53 3.22 8.26 1.20
CA ALA A 53 3.52 9.44 2.02
C ALA A 53 4.34 10.47 1.23
N LEU A 54 5.38 10.03 0.51
CA LEU A 54 6.20 10.90 -0.35
C LEU A 54 5.37 11.46 -1.51
N TYR A 55 4.50 10.65 -2.12
CA TYR A 55 3.59 11.12 -3.16
C TYR A 55 2.65 12.23 -2.66
N GLN A 56 2.10 12.08 -1.46
CA GLN A 56 1.28 13.13 -0.83
C GLN A 56 2.08 14.40 -0.55
N GLN A 57 3.33 14.26 -0.09
CA GLN A 57 4.21 15.40 0.13
C GLN A 57 4.50 16.15 -1.17
N ILE A 58 4.87 15.44 -2.24
CA ILE A 58 5.14 16.06 -3.55
C ILE A 58 3.88 16.74 -4.10
N THR A 59 2.74 16.04 -4.10
CA THR A 59 1.47 16.61 -4.61
C THR A 59 0.96 17.79 -3.79
N THR A 60 1.41 17.94 -2.54
CA THR A 60 1.18 19.12 -1.70
C THR A 60 2.08 20.28 -2.11
N ARG A 61 3.37 20.03 -2.40
CA ARG A 61 4.29 21.06 -2.92
C ARG A 61 3.85 21.57 -4.30
N LEU A 62 3.28 20.69 -5.13
CA LEU A 62 2.74 21.05 -6.44
C LEU A 62 1.30 21.60 -6.41
N LYS A 63 0.78 22.03 -5.25
CA LYS A 63 -0.62 22.51 -5.14
C LYS A 63 -0.90 23.74 -6.01
N ASP A 64 0.10 24.59 -6.20
CA ASP A 64 0.01 25.83 -6.97
C ASP A 64 0.49 25.65 -8.42
N ASP A 65 0.89 24.44 -8.82
CA ASP A 65 1.25 24.05 -10.18
C ASP A 65 0.43 22.81 -10.62
N PRO A 66 -0.82 23.01 -11.09
CA PRO A 66 -1.72 21.92 -11.46
C PRO A 66 -1.24 21.12 -12.66
N ASP A 67 -0.47 21.71 -13.57
CA ASP A 67 0.05 21.03 -14.76
C ASP A 67 1.19 20.09 -14.38
N ALA A 68 2.15 20.53 -13.56
CA ALA A 68 3.19 19.64 -13.02
C ALA A 68 2.58 18.51 -12.18
N LYS A 69 1.58 18.82 -11.34
CA LYS A 69 0.86 17.81 -10.56
C LYS A 69 0.20 16.76 -11.47
N LYS A 70 -0.44 17.19 -12.56
CA LYS A 70 -1.06 16.28 -13.54
C LYS A 70 -0.02 15.37 -14.20
N LEU A 71 1.16 15.90 -14.53
CA LEU A 71 2.28 15.10 -15.06
C LEU A 71 2.75 14.04 -14.06
N LEU A 72 2.93 14.40 -12.79
CA LEU A 72 3.30 13.45 -11.74
C LEU A 72 2.27 12.33 -11.57
N VAL A 73 0.97 12.68 -11.54
CA VAL A 73 -0.13 11.70 -11.44
C VAL A 73 -0.09 10.73 -12.61
N GLY A 74 0.09 11.25 -13.84
CA GLY A 74 0.22 10.44 -15.05
C GLY A 74 1.42 9.50 -14.99
N ALA A 75 2.60 10.03 -14.65
CA ALA A 75 3.82 9.26 -14.50
C ALA A 75 3.69 8.16 -13.44
N GLN A 76 3.06 8.45 -12.30
CA GLN A 76 2.87 7.47 -11.22
C GLN A 76 1.92 6.34 -11.63
N ARG A 77 0.83 6.64 -12.35
CA ARG A 77 -0.09 5.62 -12.88
C ARG A 77 0.60 4.71 -13.89
N SER A 78 1.37 5.28 -14.82
CA SER A 78 2.15 4.52 -15.79
C SER A 78 3.22 3.66 -15.11
N TRP A 79 3.87 4.19 -14.06
CA TRP A 79 4.84 3.43 -13.28
C TRP A 79 4.20 2.24 -12.54
N ILE A 80 3.00 2.40 -11.97
CA ILE A 80 2.26 1.27 -11.34
C ILE A 80 1.98 0.18 -12.39
N ALA A 81 1.49 0.56 -13.58
CA ALA A 81 1.22 -0.39 -14.65
C ALA A 81 2.50 -1.13 -15.10
N PHE A 82 3.62 -0.40 -15.23
CA PHE A 82 4.93 -1.00 -15.50
C PHE A 82 5.34 -1.98 -14.40
N ARG A 83 5.30 -1.57 -13.13
CA ARG A 83 5.69 -2.40 -11.97
C ARG A 83 4.92 -3.71 -11.97
N ASP A 84 3.61 -3.65 -12.13
CA ASP A 84 2.76 -4.82 -12.06
C ASP A 84 3.00 -5.77 -13.26
N ALA A 85 3.21 -5.21 -14.47
CA ALA A 85 3.57 -5.99 -15.65
C ALA A 85 4.94 -6.67 -15.52
N GLU A 86 5.94 -5.92 -15.06
CA GLU A 86 7.30 -6.41 -14.83
C GLU A 86 7.31 -7.53 -13.78
N CYS A 87 6.63 -7.32 -12.64
CA CYS A 87 6.62 -8.33 -11.58
C CYS A 87 5.79 -9.56 -11.92
N LYS A 88 4.77 -9.43 -12.77
CA LYS A 88 4.08 -10.59 -13.36
C LYS A 88 5.02 -11.38 -14.27
N PHE A 89 5.83 -10.70 -15.09
CA PHE A 89 6.82 -11.34 -15.95
C PHE A 89 7.93 -12.02 -15.12
N SER A 90 8.52 -11.32 -14.16
CA SER A 90 9.58 -11.86 -13.29
C SER A 90 9.12 -13.09 -12.49
N ALA A 91 7.86 -13.10 -12.01
CA ALA A 91 7.28 -14.25 -11.30
C ALA A 91 6.73 -15.36 -12.22
N SER A 92 6.81 -15.22 -13.55
CA SER A 92 6.17 -16.13 -14.50
C SER A 92 6.66 -17.57 -14.41
N GLY A 93 7.94 -17.78 -14.07
CA GLY A 93 8.54 -19.12 -13.93
C GLY A 93 7.94 -19.97 -12.79
N VAL A 94 7.20 -19.34 -11.88
CA VAL A 94 6.52 -20.01 -10.75
C VAL A 94 5.01 -19.78 -10.78
N ALA A 95 4.45 -19.35 -11.92
CA ALA A 95 3.03 -19.08 -12.07
C ALA A 95 2.16 -20.29 -11.68
N GLY A 96 1.14 -20.05 -10.85
CA GLY A 96 0.25 -21.09 -10.31
C GLY A 96 0.84 -21.88 -9.13
N GLY A 97 2.13 -21.72 -8.82
CA GLY A 97 2.77 -22.33 -7.66
C GLY A 97 2.53 -21.55 -6.37
N SER A 98 2.66 -22.23 -5.22
CA SER A 98 2.48 -21.62 -3.89
C SER A 98 3.50 -20.52 -3.57
N VAL A 99 4.65 -20.52 -4.26
CA VAL A 99 5.73 -19.53 -4.12
C VAL A 99 5.50 -18.26 -4.96
N TYR A 100 4.55 -18.27 -5.90
CA TYR A 100 4.27 -17.12 -6.76
C TYR A 100 4.04 -15.81 -5.98
N PRO A 101 3.21 -15.78 -4.90
CA PRO A 101 2.97 -14.55 -4.17
C PRO A 101 4.23 -13.96 -3.52
N LEU A 102 5.13 -14.81 -3.01
CA LEU A 102 6.43 -14.39 -2.47
C LEU A 102 7.27 -13.69 -3.55
N ILE A 103 7.48 -14.34 -4.70
CA ILE A 103 8.32 -13.78 -5.78
C ILE A 103 7.74 -12.47 -6.32
N TYR A 104 6.42 -12.43 -6.56
CA TYR A 104 5.74 -11.22 -7.01
C TYR A 104 5.87 -10.08 -5.99
N SER A 105 5.68 -10.37 -4.70
CA SER A 105 5.75 -9.38 -3.62
C SER A 105 7.16 -8.83 -3.44
N ASN A 106 8.18 -9.68 -3.59
CA ASN A 106 9.58 -9.25 -3.54
C ASN A 106 9.92 -8.32 -4.71
N CYS A 107 9.56 -8.68 -5.94
CA CYS A 107 9.77 -7.80 -7.09
C CYS A 107 9.10 -6.43 -6.92
N THR A 108 7.82 -6.44 -6.53
CA THR A 108 7.07 -5.20 -6.34
C THR A 108 7.64 -4.36 -5.20
N THR A 109 8.19 -4.99 -4.15
CA THR A 109 8.90 -4.30 -3.06
C THR A 109 10.13 -3.57 -3.59
N GLU A 110 10.99 -4.24 -4.36
CA GLU A 110 12.24 -3.64 -4.87
C GLU A 110 11.99 -2.49 -5.84
N LEU A 111 11.05 -2.66 -6.78
CA LEU A 111 10.68 -1.55 -7.67
C LEU A 111 10.08 -0.36 -6.90
N THR A 112 9.31 -0.64 -5.84
CA THR A 112 8.72 0.41 -4.99
C THR A 112 9.80 1.14 -4.19
N LYS A 113 10.83 0.44 -3.66
CA LYS A 113 12.00 1.09 -3.02
C LYS A 113 12.74 2.01 -3.98
N ALA A 114 12.98 1.56 -5.22
CA ALA A 114 13.62 2.40 -6.23
C ALA A 114 12.79 3.67 -6.54
N ARG A 115 11.47 3.55 -6.57
CA ARG A 115 10.57 4.70 -6.77
C ARG A 115 10.56 5.65 -5.57
N VAL A 116 10.62 5.12 -4.36
CA VAL A 116 10.80 5.90 -3.13
C VAL A 116 12.08 6.75 -3.21
N GLU A 117 13.20 6.18 -3.63
CA GLU A 117 14.45 6.93 -3.79
C GLU A 117 14.35 8.01 -4.87
N ALA A 118 13.67 7.73 -5.99
CA ALA A 118 13.41 8.75 -7.01
C ALA A 118 12.59 9.93 -6.43
N PHE A 119 11.58 9.67 -5.61
CA PHE A 119 10.79 10.71 -4.95
C PHE A 119 11.58 11.48 -3.89
N LYS A 120 12.44 10.80 -3.12
CA LYS A 120 13.36 11.47 -2.20
C LYS A 120 14.31 12.41 -2.94
N THR A 121 14.82 12.01 -4.12
CA THR A 121 15.63 12.87 -4.98
C THR A 121 14.85 14.11 -5.42
N TYR A 122 13.61 13.95 -5.89
CA TYR A 122 12.76 15.10 -6.25
C TYR A 122 12.46 16.03 -5.09
N LEU A 123 12.53 15.57 -3.84
CA LEU A 123 12.28 16.41 -2.67
C LEU A 123 13.53 17.15 -2.14
N LYS A 124 14.72 16.79 -2.61
CA LYS A 124 16.04 17.31 -2.18
C LYS A 124 16.60 18.39 -3.13
N CYS A 125 15.72 19.18 -3.73
CA CYS A 125 16.15 20.17 -4.69
C CYS A 125 16.75 21.40 -4.02
N GLN A 126 17.68 22.03 -4.72
CA GLN A 126 18.30 23.29 -4.34
C GLN A 126 17.74 24.40 -5.24
N GLU A 127 17.67 25.63 -4.73
CA GLU A 127 17.37 26.80 -5.54
C GLU A 127 18.27 26.87 -6.79
N GLY A 128 17.66 26.97 -7.98
CA GLY A 128 18.38 27.03 -9.27
C GLY A 128 18.66 25.68 -9.93
N ASP A 129 18.30 24.55 -9.33
CA ASP A 129 18.39 23.23 -9.98
C ASP A 129 17.30 23.06 -11.05
N LEU A 130 17.66 23.34 -12.31
CA LEU A 130 16.76 23.18 -13.47
C LEU A 130 16.35 21.74 -13.76
N SER A 131 17.03 20.76 -13.15
CA SER A 131 16.67 19.33 -13.29
C SER A 131 15.60 18.89 -12.30
N CYS A 132 15.24 19.74 -11.33
CA CYS A 132 14.30 19.40 -10.29
C CYS A 132 12.83 19.64 -10.71
N PRO A 133 11.96 18.63 -10.59
CA PRO A 133 10.54 18.76 -10.93
C PRO A 133 9.64 19.25 -9.77
N VAL A 134 10.18 19.42 -8.55
CA VAL A 134 9.39 19.78 -7.35
C VAL A 134 10.09 20.91 -6.60
N PRO A 135 9.54 22.15 -6.60
CA PRO A 135 10.11 23.26 -5.87
C PRO A 135 10.33 22.97 -4.38
N GLU A 136 11.24 23.71 -3.74
CA GLU A 136 11.34 23.72 -2.28
C GLU A 136 10.02 24.18 -1.64
N ALA A 137 9.80 23.77 -0.39
CA ALA A 137 8.55 24.01 0.34
C ALA A 137 8.42 25.45 0.82
#